data_AF-A0A251P9Y8-F1
#
_entry.id   AF-A0A251P9Y8-F1
#
_cell.length_a   1.000
_cell.length_b   1.000
_cell.length_c   1.000
_cell.angle_alpha   90.00
_cell.angle_beta   90.00
_cell.angle_gamma   90.00
#
_symmetry.space_group_name_H-M   'P 1'
#
loop_
_entity.id
_entity.type
_entity.pdbx_description
1 polymer ?
#
loop_
_entity_poly.entity_id
_entity_poly.type
_entity_poly.pdbx_seq_one_letter_code
_entity_poly.pdbx_strand_id
1 'polypeptide(L)'
;MFVEKLNQILPRILRAIRIAARLGFRISKETAHSVKNLSYSILRLDKGRLLMEMNYMLAYGSAEASLRLLWKFGLLELLLPIQAAYFVSHGFRRRDKRTNMLLVIIITHLLYAYSVLDYIVKRSLLSNLDKLLSPDKPCHSSLWVAILAFHKALSEQPRDPLVVAAFSLAIHNGGDMLEAVNIARRITKLHDVCFNELSETQDLNPRALKDEVVNLATSLKRALNHMTDEQIVSVAMAGYPQAPYSDLVFIPWGLSLRVSRVFSCVTSGAERGFVPKQGSKIDYESLAVGNLPEVRHIFARVVFDTIYPLILNRDNFET
;
A
#
# COMPACT_ATOMS: atom_id res chain seq x y z
N MET A 1 12.00 -31.51 -17.07
CA MET A 1 13.36 -31.22 -16.55
C MET A 1 13.74 -29.73 -16.42
N PHE A 2 13.78 -28.90 -17.48
CA PHE A 2 14.17 -27.47 -17.36
C PHE A 2 13.09 -26.60 -16.66
N VAL A 3 11.82 -26.80 -17.02
CA VAL A 3 10.66 -26.13 -16.38
C VAL A 3 10.54 -26.51 -14.89
N GLU A 4 10.78 -27.77 -14.53
CA GLU A 4 10.80 -28.22 -13.13
C GLU A 4 11.95 -27.59 -12.34
N LYS A 5 13.16 -27.50 -12.92
CA LYS A 5 14.29 -26.80 -12.28
C LYS A 5 13.98 -25.30 -12.08
N LEU A 6 13.34 -24.64 -13.05
CA LEU A 6 12.91 -23.25 -12.90
C LEU A 6 11.84 -23.09 -11.81
N ASN A 7 10.85 -23.99 -11.74
CA ASN A 7 9.83 -24.01 -10.70
C ASN A 7 10.39 -24.21 -9.28
N GLN A 8 11.56 -24.86 -9.16
CA GLN A 8 12.24 -25.02 -7.88
C GLN A 8 13.11 -23.83 -7.49
N ILE A 9 13.71 -23.10 -8.44
CA ILE A 9 14.70 -22.04 -8.19
C ILE A 9 14.03 -20.68 -8.02
N LEU A 10 12.95 -20.42 -8.75
CA LEU A 10 12.39 -19.08 -8.82
C LEU A 10 11.61 -18.61 -7.59
N PRO A 11 10.84 -19.47 -6.91
CA PRO A 11 10.32 -19.15 -5.58
C PRO A 11 11.45 -18.89 -4.58
N ARG A 12 12.65 -19.44 -4.79
CA ARG A 12 13.82 -19.15 -3.95
C ARG A 12 14.31 -17.72 -4.14
N ILE A 13 14.18 -17.13 -5.33
CA ILE A 13 14.52 -15.72 -5.57
C ILE A 13 13.58 -14.81 -4.79
N LEU A 14 12.26 -15.00 -4.92
CA LEU A 14 11.28 -14.22 -4.17
C LEU A 14 11.47 -14.43 -2.66
N ARG A 15 11.68 -15.67 -2.22
CA ARG A 15 11.99 -15.98 -0.83
C ARG A 15 13.28 -15.32 -0.34
N ALA A 16 14.34 -15.29 -1.14
CA ALA A 16 15.60 -14.63 -0.80
C ALA A 16 15.40 -13.13 -0.63
N ILE A 17 14.65 -12.48 -1.53
CA ILE A 17 14.29 -11.06 -1.41
C ILE A 17 13.48 -10.82 -0.14
N ARG A 18 12.48 -11.67 0.14
CA ARG A 18 11.66 -11.60 1.34
C ARG A 18 12.50 -11.68 2.62
N ILE A 19 13.42 -12.65 2.69
CA ILE A 19 14.31 -12.84 3.84
C ILE A 19 15.23 -11.62 3.98
N ALA A 20 15.81 -11.14 2.86
CA ALA A 20 16.67 -9.98 2.87
C ALA A 20 15.95 -8.70 3.33
N ALA A 21 14.71 -8.49 2.88
CA ALA A 21 13.87 -7.37 3.30
C ALA A 21 13.61 -7.40 4.82
N ARG A 22 13.24 -8.57 5.35
CA ARG A 22 12.94 -8.74 6.78
C ARG A 22 14.14 -8.58 7.69
N LEU A 23 15.28 -9.14 7.29
CA LEU A 23 16.49 -9.14 8.13
C LEU A 23 17.40 -7.94 7.86
N GLY A 24 17.06 -7.07 6.91
CA GLY A 24 17.90 -5.95 6.49
C GLY A 24 19.20 -6.39 5.79
N PHE A 25 19.25 -7.61 5.26
CA PHE A 25 20.46 -8.14 4.62
C PHE A 25 20.74 -7.50 3.27
N ARG A 26 22.02 -7.29 2.99
CA ARG A 26 22.48 -6.85 1.68
C ARG A 26 22.66 -8.06 0.76
N ILE A 27 21.93 -8.09 -0.34
CA ILE A 27 22.12 -9.09 -1.39
C ILE A 27 23.43 -8.81 -2.13
N SER A 28 24.26 -9.85 -2.33
CA SER A 28 25.54 -9.74 -3.03
C SER A 28 25.35 -9.36 -4.51
N LYS A 29 26.41 -8.83 -5.14
CA LYS A 29 26.37 -8.46 -6.57
C LYS A 29 26.09 -9.67 -7.48
N GLU A 30 26.65 -10.83 -7.13
CA GLU A 30 26.46 -12.09 -7.85
C GLU A 30 25.00 -12.54 -7.82
N THR A 31 24.40 -12.59 -6.62
CA THR A 31 22.99 -12.95 -6.47
C THR A 31 22.09 -11.94 -7.18
N ALA A 32 22.40 -10.65 -7.12
CA ALA A 32 21.67 -9.62 -7.86
C ALA A 32 21.70 -9.83 -9.38
N HIS A 33 22.84 -10.26 -9.93
CA HIS A 33 22.97 -10.57 -11.34
C HIS A 33 22.13 -11.81 -11.72
N SER A 34 22.17 -12.86 -10.91
CA SER A 34 21.32 -14.04 -11.11
C SER A 34 19.83 -13.72 -11.06
N VAL A 35 19.40 -12.85 -10.12
CA VAL A 35 18.01 -12.39 -10.02
C VAL A 35 17.59 -11.67 -11.30
N LYS A 36 18.43 -10.77 -11.84
CA LYS A 36 18.13 -10.05 -13.07
C LYS A 36 17.98 -11.01 -14.27
N ASN A 37 18.87 -11.98 -14.39
CA ASN A 37 18.88 -12.94 -15.50
C ASN A 37 17.69 -13.91 -15.44
N LEU A 38 17.18 -14.20 -14.23
CA LEU A 38 16.05 -15.12 -14.03
C LEU A 38 14.70 -14.41 -13.88
N SER A 39 14.69 -13.07 -13.87
CA SER A 39 13.49 -12.25 -13.62
C SER A 39 12.33 -12.59 -14.56
N TYR A 40 12.58 -12.72 -15.87
CA TYR A 40 11.55 -13.03 -16.86
C TYR A 40 10.90 -14.42 -16.67
N SER A 41 11.60 -15.35 -16.00
CA SER A 41 11.01 -16.65 -15.68
C SER A 41 9.85 -16.53 -14.70
N ILE A 42 9.70 -15.39 -13.99
CA ILE A 42 8.65 -15.18 -12.97
C ILE A 42 7.27 -15.28 -13.59
N LEU A 43 7.15 -14.85 -14.85
CA LEU A 43 5.93 -14.95 -15.64
C LEU A 43 5.47 -16.39 -15.88
N ARG A 44 6.34 -17.40 -15.65
CA ARG A 44 6.01 -18.82 -15.80
C ARG A 44 5.50 -19.47 -14.52
N LEU A 45 5.56 -18.80 -13.37
CA LEU A 45 5.02 -19.32 -12.12
C LEU A 45 3.49 -19.28 -12.14
N ASP A 46 2.87 -20.23 -11.45
CA ASP A 46 1.43 -20.21 -11.25
C ASP A 46 1.03 -18.96 -10.44
N LYS A 47 -0.10 -18.35 -10.84
CA LYS A 47 -0.63 -17.12 -10.23
C LYS A 47 -0.84 -17.27 -8.71
N GLY A 48 -1.18 -18.47 -8.23
CA GLY A 48 -1.38 -18.78 -6.81
C GLY A 48 -0.08 -18.70 -6.00
N ARG A 49 1.02 -19.26 -6.51
CA ARG A 49 2.35 -19.19 -5.89
C ARG A 49 2.93 -17.78 -5.92
N LEU A 50 2.67 -17.03 -6.99
CA LEU A 50 3.03 -15.60 -7.04
C LEU A 50 2.28 -14.82 -5.96
N LEU A 51 0.97 -15.00 -5.84
CA LEU A 51 0.15 -14.38 -4.80
C LEU A 51 0.66 -14.75 -3.40
N MET A 52 1.00 -16.02 -3.17
CA MET A 52 1.52 -16.50 -1.89
C MET A 52 2.84 -15.83 -1.51
N GLU A 53 3.81 -15.77 -2.43
CA GLU A 53 5.10 -15.11 -2.17
C GLU A 53 4.93 -13.60 -1.96
N MET A 54 4.09 -12.93 -2.75
CA MET A 54 3.75 -11.52 -2.56
C MET A 54 3.06 -11.28 -1.21
N ASN A 55 2.15 -12.17 -0.81
CA ASN A 55 1.49 -12.08 0.48
C ASN A 55 2.50 -12.20 1.63
N TYR A 56 3.46 -13.13 1.55
CA TYR A 56 4.50 -13.24 2.57
C TYR A 56 5.42 -12.01 2.66
N MET A 57 5.58 -11.24 1.58
CA MET A 57 6.34 -9.99 1.58
C MET A 57 5.55 -8.83 2.19
N LEU A 58 4.27 -8.70 1.81
CA LEU A 58 3.46 -7.50 2.09
C LEU A 58 2.60 -7.61 3.35
N ALA A 59 2.31 -8.81 3.83
CA ALA A 59 1.34 -9.01 4.91
C ALA A 59 1.96 -9.25 6.29
N TYR A 60 3.28 -9.19 6.43
CA TYR A 60 3.99 -9.64 7.64
C TYR A 60 5.06 -8.65 8.15
N GLY A 61 4.83 -7.35 8.00
CA GLY A 61 5.67 -6.31 8.62
C GLY A 61 6.99 -6.02 7.89
N SER A 62 7.05 -6.26 6.57
CA SER A 62 8.23 -5.95 5.74
C SER A 62 7.86 -5.51 4.33
N ALA A 63 6.65 -5.00 4.13
CA ALA A 63 6.10 -4.61 2.84
C ALA A 63 6.93 -3.53 2.16
N GLU A 64 7.31 -2.49 2.90
CA GLU A 64 8.06 -1.35 2.41
C GLU A 64 9.45 -1.77 1.91
N ALA A 65 10.21 -2.47 2.76
CA ALA A 65 11.53 -2.99 2.41
C ALA A 65 11.47 -4.00 1.25
N SER A 66 10.43 -4.85 1.22
CA SER A 66 10.24 -5.82 0.14
C SER A 66 10.01 -5.11 -1.20
N LEU A 67 9.12 -4.11 -1.25
CA LEU A 67 8.83 -3.39 -2.48
C LEU A 67 10.06 -2.60 -2.98
N ARG A 68 10.86 -2.04 -2.07
CA ARG A 68 12.15 -1.40 -2.40
C ARG A 68 13.12 -2.38 -3.04
N LEU A 69 13.26 -3.59 -2.50
CA LEU A 69 14.14 -4.60 -3.08
C LEU A 69 13.61 -5.10 -4.44
N LEU A 70 12.29 -5.33 -4.57
CA LEU A 70 11.68 -5.69 -5.85
C LEU A 70 11.93 -4.60 -6.91
N TRP A 71 11.81 -3.32 -6.54
CA TRP A 71 12.12 -2.21 -7.44
C TRP A 71 13.59 -2.20 -7.82
N LYS A 72 14.49 -2.30 -6.84
CA LYS A 72 15.94 -2.28 -7.02
C LYS A 72 16.45 -3.37 -7.98
N PHE A 73 15.82 -4.55 -7.96
CA PHE A 73 16.23 -5.70 -8.77
C PHE A 73 15.44 -5.91 -10.07
N GLY A 74 14.50 -5.03 -10.43
CA GLY A 74 13.77 -5.19 -11.69
C GLY A 74 12.54 -6.11 -11.62
N LEU A 75 12.17 -6.57 -10.43
CA LEU A 75 11.07 -7.53 -10.30
C LEU A 75 9.71 -6.86 -10.12
N LEU A 76 9.69 -5.61 -9.65
CA LEU A 76 8.44 -4.89 -9.43
C LEU A 76 7.68 -4.65 -10.74
N GLU A 77 8.38 -4.42 -11.85
CA GLU A 77 7.75 -4.23 -13.18
C GLU A 77 7.01 -5.46 -13.67
N LEU A 78 7.46 -6.64 -13.24
CA LEU A 78 6.83 -7.89 -13.59
C LEU A 78 5.65 -8.15 -12.66
N LEU A 79 5.88 -8.04 -11.34
CA LEU A 79 4.93 -8.44 -10.31
C LEU A 79 3.83 -7.41 -10.07
N LEU A 80 4.16 -6.12 -10.00
CA LEU A 80 3.21 -5.04 -9.74
C LEU A 80 3.42 -3.91 -10.76
N PRO A 81 3.05 -4.15 -12.04
CA PRO A 81 3.47 -3.28 -13.14
C PRO A 81 2.90 -1.87 -13.01
N ILE A 82 1.67 -1.73 -12.51
CA ILE A 82 1.04 -0.43 -12.23
C ILE A 82 1.85 0.40 -11.22
N GLN A 83 2.31 -0.22 -10.13
CA GLN A 83 3.11 0.47 -9.11
C GLN A 83 4.51 0.79 -9.65
N ALA A 84 5.08 -0.05 -10.50
CA ALA A 84 6.31 0.24 -11.20
C ALA A 84 6.16 1.44 -12.16
N ALA A 85 5.07 1.50 -12.94
CA ALA A 85 4.77 2.62 -13.83
C ALA A 85 4.67 3.95 -13.05
N TYR A 86 4.06 3.93 -11.87
CA TYR A 86 4.03 5.07 -10.97
C TYR A 86 5.44 5.52 -10.53
N PHE A 87 6.33 4.60 -10.15
CA PHE A 87 7.72 4.96 -9.79
C PHE A 87 8.45 5.59 -10.97
N VAL A 88 8.25 5.09 -12.18
CA VAL A 88 8.88 5.63 -13.38
C VAL A 88 8.36 7.03 -13.70
N SER A 89 7.03 7.23 -13.68
CA SER A 89 6.42 8.53 -14.00
C SER A 89 6.84 9.64 -13.02
N HIS A 90 7.15 9.26 -11.78
CA HIS A 90 7.65 10.16 -10.73
C HIS A 90 9.19 10.26 -10.68
N GLY A 91 9.89 9.69 -11.66
CA GLY A 91 11.36 9.75 -11.74
C GLY A 91 12.10 9.00 -10.62
N PHE A 92 11.43 8.05 -9.96
CA PHE A 92 11.96 7.31 -8.82
C PHE A 92 12.95 6.23 -9.29
N ARG A 93 14.24 6.47 -9.06
CA ARG A 93 15.32 5.58 -9.56
C ARG A 93 15.36 4.26 -8.79
N ARG A 94 15.96 3.21 -9.37
CA ARG A 94 16.07 1.85 -8.77
C ARG A 94 16.73 1.79 -7.40
N ARG A 95 17.68 2.68 -7.15
CA ARG A 95 18.41 2.81 -5.88
C ARG A 95 18.04 4.08 -5.14
N ASP A 96 16.91 4.66 -5.50
CA ASP A 96 16.43 5.88 -4.89
C ASP A 96 16.04 5.62 -3.43
N LYS A 97 16.45 6.52 -2.57
CA LYS A 97 16.12 6.51 -1.16
C LYS A 97 14.97 7.44 -0.85
N ARG A 98 14.48 8.26 -1.80
CA ARG A 98 13.39 9.22 -1.61
C ARG A 98 12.11 8.57 -1.06
N THR A 99 11.29 9.43 -0.44
CA THR A 99 9.95 9.13 0.02
C THR A 99 8.96 9.34 -1.12
N ASN A 100 7.93 8.51 -1.16
CA ASN A 100 6.69 8.76 -1.88
C ASN A 100 5.52 8.20 -1.05
N MET A 101 4.28 8.30 -1.52
CA MET A 101 3.12 7.87 -0.73
C MET A 101 3.16 6.36 -0.40
N LEU A 102 3.76 5.52 -1.26
CA LEU A 102 3.95 4.09 -0.99
C LEU A 102 5.14 3.81 -0.06
N LEU A 103 6.28 4.45 -0.28
CA LEU A 103 7.58 4.08 0.31
C LEU A 103 8.26 5.21 1.08
N VAL A 104 8.86 4.90 2.23
CA VAL A 104 9.52 5.89 3.11
C VAL A 104 11.05 5.93 2.92
N ILE A 105 11.71 7.08 3.08
CA ILE A 105 13.18 7.11 3.19
C ILE A 105 13.60 6.23 4.38
N ILE A 106 14.34 5.15 4.12
CA ILE A 106 15.09 4.45 5.15
C ILE A 106 16.44 5.19 5.32
N ILE A 107 16.55 6.10 6.28
CA ILE A 107 17.87 6.56 6.76
C ILE A 107 18.35 5.55 7.79
N THR A 108 19.07 4.52 7.37
CA THR A 108 19.61 3.53 8.31
C THR A 108 20.94 3.94 8.96
N HIS A 109 21.44 5.18 8.83
CA HIS A 109 22.81 5.46 9.30
C HIS A 109 23.21 6.93 9.51
N LEU A 110 22.33 7.80 10.02
CA LEU A 110 22.73 9.18 10.39
C LEU A 110 22.20 9.64 11.76
N LEU A 111 21.74 8.71 12.60
CA LEU A 111 21.28 9.01 13.96
C LEU A 111 22.40 8.86 15.01
N TYR A 112 23.56 9.44 14.75
CA TYR A 112 24.60 9.56 15.78
C TYR A 112 25.46 10.82 15.64
N ALA A 113 24.93 11.87 15.01
CA ALA A 113 25.49 13.21 15.09
C ALA A 113 24.40 14.21 14.70
N TYR A 114 24.23 15.27 15.48
CA TYR A 114 23.26 16.35 15.34
C TYR A 114 21.90 16.15 16.00
N SER A 115 21.90 16.59 17.26
CA SER A 115 20.77 17.08 18.02
C SER A 115 19.82 17.99 17.20
N VAL A 116 18.52 17.76 17.39
CA VAL A 116 17.36 18.68 17.23
C VAL A 116 16.55 18.69 15.91
N LEU A 117 16.82 17.88 14.86
CA LEU A 117 15.96 17.90 13.64
C LEU A 117 15.41 16.56 13.14
N ASP A 118 15.39 15.52 13.99
CA ASP A 118 15.13 14.14 13.55
C ASP A 118 13.64 13.69 13.54
N TYR A 119 12.65 14.55 13.80
CA TYR A 119 11.31 14.07 14.21
C TYR A 119 10.11 14.42 13.33
N ILE A 120 10.30 14.63 12.02
CA ILE A 120 9.24 14.26 11.07
C ILE A 120 9.60 12.86 10.58
N VAL A 121 9.20 11.85 11.35
CA VAL A 121 9.16 10.48 10.84
C VAL A 121 8.23 10.51 9.63
N LYS A 122 8.77 10.72 8.43
CA LYS A 122 7.98 10.64 7.20
C LYS A 122 7.35 9.26 7.17
N ARG A 123 6.05 9.18 6.94
CA ARG A 123 5.30 7.91 6.99
C ARG A 123 4.69 7.70 5.62
N SER A 124 4.91 6.53 5.04
CA SER A 124 4.26 6.09 3.81
C SER A 124 3.23 5.01 4.13
N LEU A 125 2.35 4.70 3.18
CA LEU A 125 1.32 3.66 3.35
C LEU A 125 1.91 2.32 3.81
N LEU A 126 2.96 1.84 3.14
CA LEU A 126 3.57 0.55 3.50
C LEU A 126 4.40 0.62 4.79
N SER A 127 5.04 1.75 5.09
CA SER A 127 5.75 1.92 6.37
C SER A 127 4.77 1.94 7.56
N ASN A 128 3.60 2.55 7.39
CA ASN A 128 2.55 2.52 8.40
C ASN A 128 1.92 1.13 8.55
N LEU A 129 1.71 0.43 7.43
CA LEU A 129 1.28 -0.97 7.47
C LEU A 129 2.28 -1.84 8.26
N ASP A 130 3.58 -1.68 7.98
CA ASP A 130 4.63 -2.50 8.60
C ASP A 130 4.73 -2.30 10.11
N LYS A 131 4.38 -1.12 10.64
CA LYS A 131 4.34 -0.87 12.09
C LYS A 131 3.22 -1.62 12.81
N LEU A 132 2.18 -2.03 12.10
CA LEU A 132 1.01 -2.70 12.67
C LEU A 132 1.13 -4.23 12.60
N LEU A 133 2.07 -4.75 11.82
CA LEU A 133 2.21 -6.17 11.50
C LEU A 133 3.56 -6.71 11.95
N SER A 134 3.61 -8.01 12.19
CA SER A 134 4.85 -8.73 12.47
C SER A 134 4.75 -10.17 11.93
N PRO A 135 5.84 -10.94 11.92
CA PRO A 135 5.80 -12.32 11.41
C PRO A 135 4.75 -13.22 12.09
N ASP A 136 4.49 -13.00 13.37
CA ASP A 136 3.47 -13.69 14.19
C ASP A 136 2.07 -13.05 14.10
N LYS A 137 1.97 -11.84 13.53
CA LYS A 137 0.75 -11.05 13.45
C LYS A 137 0.52 -10.54 12.02
N PRO A 138 0.21 -11.44 11.07
CA PRO A 138 0.01 -11.06 9.68
C PRO A 138 -1.36 -10.43 9.43
N CYS A 139 -1.51 -9.81 8.26
CA CYS A 139 -2.81 -9.43 7.73
C CYS A 139 -3.27 -10.33 6.58
N HIS A 140 -4.56 -10.28 6.29
CA HIS A 140 -5.09 -10.90 5.08
C HIS A 140 -4.71 -10.11 3.83
N SER A 141 -4.56 -10.79 2.69
CA SER A 141 -4.11 -10.20 1.44
C SER A 141 -4.98 -9.05 0.92
N SER A 142 -6.27 -9.07 1.27
CA SER A 142 -7.21 -8.00 0.92
C SER A 142 -6.77 -6.64 1.46
N LEU A 143 -6.05 -6.56 2.58
CA LEU A 143 -5.61 -5.29 3.15
C LEU A 143 -4.54 -4.61 2.28
N TRP A 144 -3.46 -5.32 1.94
CA TRP A 144 -2.41 -4.71 1.11
C TRP A 144 -2.89 -4.49 -0.33
N VAL A 145 -3.77 -5.34 -0.89
CA VAL A 145 -4.39 -5.07 -2.20
C VAL A 145 -5.26 -3.81 -2.14
N ALA A 146 -6.04 -3.62 -1.07
CA ALA A 146 -6.82 -2.40 -0.86
C ALA A 146 -5.93 -1.14 -0.82
N ILE A 147 -4.80 -1.21 -0.12
CA ILE A 147 -3.81 -0.12 -0.06
C ILE A 147 -3.21 0.18 -1.44
N LEU A 148 -2.87 -0.85 -2.22
CA LEU A 148 -2.33 -0.67 -3.57
C LEU A 148 -3.35 -0.05 -4.54
N ALA A 149 -4.62 -0.48 -4.47
CA ALA A 149 -5.70 0.10 -5.26
C ALA A 149 -5.97 1.56 -4.85
N PHE A 150 -5.93 1.85 -3.56
CA PHE A 150 -6.05 3.20 -3.01
C PHE A 150 -4.96 4.13 -3.51
N HIS A 151 -3.70 3.71 -3.41
CA HIS A 151 -2.58 4.46 -3.96
C HIS A 151 -2.75 4.72 -5.47
N LYS A 152 -3.15 3.70 -6.25
CA LYS A 152 -3.39 3.88 -7.68
C LYS A 152 -4.48 4.93 -7.94
N ALA A 153 -5.59 4.87 -7.21
CA ALA A 153 -6.70 5.81 -7.40
C ALA A 153 -6.27 7.26 -7.16
N LEU A 154 -5.47 7.51 -6.11
CA LEU A 154 -4.96 8.85 -5.81
C LEU A 154 -3.85 9.29 -6.77
N SER A 155 -3.01 8.37 -7.23
CA SER A 155 -1.98 8.68 -8.24
C SER A 155 -2.59 9.05 -9.59
N GLU A 156 -3.74 8.48 -9.97
CA GLU A 156 -4.44 8.86 -11.20
C GLU A 156 -5.20 10.18 -11.04
N GLN A 157 -5.78 10.39 -9.87
CA GLN A 157 -6.57 11.58 -9.56
C GLN A 157 -6.26 12.02 -8.13
N PRO A 158 -5.33 12.98 -7.96
CA PRO A 158 -5.01 13.55 -6.65
C PRO A 158 -6.27 14.07 -5.96
N ARG A 159 -6.34 13.91 -4.64
CA ARG A 159 -7.52 14.30 -3.85
C ARG A 159 -7.17 15.25 -2.73
N ASP A 160 -8.15 16.03 -2.34
CA ASP A 160 -8.08 16.85 -1.14
C ASP A 160 -7.84 15.95 0.09
N PRO A 161 -6.84 16.24 0.94
CA PRO A 161 -6.60 15.51 2.18
C PRO A 161 -7.86 15.30 3.03
N LEU A 162 -8.78 16.27 3.06
CA LEU A 162 -10.05 16.20 3.78
C LEU A 162 -11.01 15.17 3.18
N VAL A 163 -11.06 15.04 1.85
CA VAL A 163 -11.81 13.98 1.15
C VAL A 163 -11.27 12.62 1.55
N VAL A 164 -9.96 12.48 1.59
CA VAL A 164 -9.33 11.21 1.96
C VAL A 164 -9.51 10.88 3.45
N ALA A 165 -9.52 11.89 4.32
CA ALA A 165 -9.84 11.76 5.74
C ALA A 165 -11.28 11.27 5.94
N ALA A 166 -12.25 11.97 5.33
CA ALA A 166 -13.67 11.63 5.39
C ALA A 166 -13.92 10.24 4.81
N PHE A 167 -13.26 9.88 3.71
CA PHE A 167 -13.32 8.54 3.13
C PHE A 167 -12.82 7.46 4.10
N SER A 168 -11.68 7.69 4.76
CA SER A 168 -11.11 6.75 5.73
C SER A 168 -12.02 6.58 6.96
N LEU A 169 -12.61 7.68 7.45
CA LEU A 169 -13.57 7.66 8.56
C LEU A 169 -14.87 6.93 8.17
N ALA A 170 -15.38 7.18 6.96
CA ALA A 170 -16.57 6.51 6.43
C ALA A 170 -16.35 4.99 6.32
N ILE A 171 -15.14 4.54 5.95
CA ILE A 171 -14.81 3.12 5.97
C ILE A 171 -14.78 2.58 7.39
N HIS A 172 -14.15 3.31 8.31
CA HIS A 172 -13.99 2.88 9.69
C HIS A 172 -15.33 2.74 10.42
N ASN A 173 -16.27 3.66 10.19
CA ASN A 173 -17.60 3.66 10.81
C ASN A 173 -18.69 2.95 9.99
N GLY A 174 -18.30 2.18 8.96
CA GLY A 174 -19.23 1.33 8.21
C GLY A 174 -20.21 2.09 7.32
N GLY A 175 -19.84 3.28 6.86
CA GLY A 175 -20.56 4.06 5.86
C GLY A 175 -21.41 5.20 6.43
N ASP A 176 -21.26 5.54 7.71
CA ASP A 176 -21.89 6.75 8.27
C ASP A 176 -21.15 7.99 7.77
N MET A 177 -21.57 8.44 6.59
CA MET A 177 -21.02 9.58 5.89
C MET A 177 -21.22 10.89 6.65
N LEU A 178 -22.33 11.03 7.38
CA LEU A 178 -22.63 12.27 8.11
C LEU A 178 -21.66 12.43 9.27
N GLU A 179 -21.47 11.36 10.05
CA GLU A 179 -20.47 11.33 11.11
C GLU A 179 -19.06 11.55 10.53
N ALA A 180 -18.70 10.81 9.47
CA ALA A 180 -17.37 10.89 8.86
C ALA A 180 -17.02 12.30 8.36
N VAL A 181 -17.95 12.98 7.67
CA VAL A 181 -17.78 14.36 7.21
C VAL A 181 -17.67 15.33 8.39
N ASN A 182 -18.50 15.16 9.43
CA ASN A 182 -18.47 16.03 10.61
C ASN A 182 -17.15 15.90 11.39
N ILE A 183 -16.62 14.69 11.54
CA ILE A 183 -15.33 14.45 12.18
C ILE A 183 -14.20 15.00 11.30
N ALA A 184 -14.21 14.72 9.99
CA ALA A 184 -13.17 15.17 9.08
C ALA A 184 -13.01 16.70 9.11
N ARG A 185 -14.12 17.45 9.08
CA ARG A 185 -14.10 18.93 9.12
C ARG A 185 -13.57 19.51 10.43
N ARG A 186 -13.50 18.72 11.50
CA ARG A 186 -12.91 19.13 12.79
C ARG A 186 -11.41 18.87 12.86
N ILE A 187 -10.82 18.25 11.83
CA ILE A 187 -9.38 18.01 11.78
C ILE A 187 -8.67 19.34 11.56
N THR A 188 -8.00 19.82 12.61
CA THR A 188 -7.14 21.01 12.58
C THR A 188 -5.66 20.68 12.32
N LYS A 189 -5.35 19.38 12.25
CA LYS A 189 -3.99 18.88 12.09
C LYS A 189 -3.48 19.12 10.67
N LEU A 190 -2.22 19.51 10.55
CA LEU A 190 -1.55 19.67 9.26
C LEU A 190 -1.44 18.31 8.56
N HIS A 191 -1.75 18.29 7.26
CA HIS A 191 -1.53 17.15 6.39
C HIS A 191 -0.11 17.16 5.83
N ASP A 192 0.39 16.02 5.38
CA ASP A 192 1.68 15.94 4.71
C ASP A 192 1.59 16.52 3.29
N VAL A 193 2.23 17.68 3.08
CA VAL A 193 2.28 18.38 1.78
C VAL A 193 3.27 17.76 0.79
N CYS A 194 3.97 16.68 1.16
CA CYS A 194 5.02 16.07 0.32
C CYS A 194 4.49 15.04 -0.69
N PHE A 195 3.18 14.76 -0.73
CA PHE A 195 2.60 13.74 -1.60
C PHE A 195 1.92 14.36 -2.82
N ASN A 196 2.33 13.95 -4.01
CA ASN A 196 1.73 14.39 -5.28
C ASN A 196 0.32 13.83 -5.48
N GLU A 197 -0.03 12.80 -4.72
CA GLU A 197 -1.33 12.15 -4.66
C GLU A 197 -2.37 12.95 -3.87
N LEU A 198 -1.93 13.99 -3.17
CA LEU A 198 -2.78 14.92 -2.45
C LEU A 198 -2.82 16.24 -3.21
N SER A 199 -4.03 16.78 -3.43
CA SER A 199 -4.20 18.10 -3.99
C SER A 199 -4.13 19.17 -2.91
N GLU A 200 -4.08 20.44 -3.32
CA GLU A 200 -4.30 21.55 -2.40
C GLU A 200 -5.67 21.42 -1.71
N THR A 201 -5.73 21.85 -0.46
CA THR A 201 -6.96 21.85 0.34
C THR A 201 -7.94 22.87 -0.21
N GLN A 202 -9.19 22.44 -0.41
CA GLN A 202 -10.30 23.23 -0.90
C GLN A 202 -11.31 23.47 0.23
N ASP A 203 -11.99 24.61 0.20
CA ASP A 203 -13.10 24.89 1.13
C ASP A 203 -14.37 24.18 0.64
N LEU A 204 -14.44 22.87 0.87
CA LEU A 204 -15.56 22.04 0.47
C LEU A 204 -16.70 22.14 1.47
N ASN A 205 -17.88 22.51 0.98
CA ASN A 205 -19.11 22.37 1.77
C ASN A 205 -19.43 20.88 2.01
N PRO A 206 -20.25 20.54 3.03
CA PRO A 206 -20.52 19.14 3.38
C PRO A 206 -21.08 18.25 2.26
N ARG A 207 -21.85 18.83 1.33
CA ARG A 207 -22.42 18.09 0.20
C ARG A 207 -21.34 17.78 -0.82
N ALA A 208 -20.56 18.79 -1.21
CA ALA A 208 -19.43 18.63 -2.12
C ALA A 208 -18.39 17.63 -1.59
N LEU A 209 -18.07 17.71 -0.28
CA LEU A 209 -17.17 16.76 0.37
C LEU A 209 -17.72 15.32 0.31
N LYS A 210 -19.02 15.12 0.57
CA LYS A 210 -19.66 13.81 0.43
C LYS A 210 -19.59 13.28 -1.01
N ASP A 211 -19.87 14.12 -1.99
CA ASP A 211 -19.84 13.75 -3.41
C ASP A 211 -18.43 13.34 -3.85
N GLU A 212 -17.41 14.07 -3.41
CA GLU A 212 -16.00 13.74 -3.63
C GLU A 212 -15.58 12.43 -2.94
N VAL A 213 -16.08 12.15 -1.74
CA VAL A 213 -15.83 10.87 -1.05
C VAL A 213 -16.42 9.69 -1.83
N VAL A 214 -17.63 9.83 -2.37
CA VAL A 214 -18.26 8.82 -3.24
C VAL A 214 -17.50 8.68 -4.58
N ASN A 215 -17.02 9.80 -5.13
CA ASN A 215 -16.19 9.81 -6.33
C ASN A 215 -14.85 9.07 -6.11
N LEU A 216 -14.22 9.25 -4.96
CA LEU A 216 -13.02 8.51 -4.55
C LEU A 216 -13.30 7.00 -4.44
N ALA A 217 -14.43 6.60 -3.84
CA ALA A 217 -14.84 5.19 -3.80
C ALA A 217 -15.01 4.58 -5.21
N THR A 218 -15.55 5.36 -6.14
CA THR A 218 -15.71 4.96 -7.54
C THR A 218 -14.35 4.82 -8.24
N SER A 219 -13.44 5.76 -8.00
CA SER A 219 -12.07 5.73 -8.53
C SER A 219 -11.27 4.54 -8.00
N LEU A 220 -11.49 4.17 -6.74
CA LEU A 220 -10.93 2.97 -6.13
C LEU A 220 -11.40 1.68 -6.79
N LYS A 221 -12.70 1.56 -7.05
CA LYS A 221 -13.26 0.40 -7.77
C LYS A 221 -12.67 0.28 -9.17
N ARG A 222 -12.54 1.42 -9.87
CA ARG A 222 -11.87 1.50 -11.18
C ARG A 222 -10.40 1.10 -11.10
N ALA A 223 -9.67 1.62 -10.12
CA ALA A 223 -8.27 1.28 -9.86
C ALA A 223 -8.08 -0.22 -9.60
N LEU A 224 -8.97 -0.84 -8.82
CA LEU A 224 -8.96 -2.28 -8.57
C LEU A 224 -9.22 -3.09 -9.86
N ASN A 225 -10.20 -2.68 -10.66
CA ASN A 225 -10.47 -3.31 -11.95
C ASN A 225 -9.25 -3.25 -12.87
N HIS A 226 -8.58 -2.09 -12.94
CA HIS A 226 -7.35 -1.91 -13.70
C HIS A 226 -6.22 -2.84 -13.23
N MET A 227 -6.14 -3.11 -11.92
CA MET A 227 -5.15 -4.05 -11.36
C MET A 227 -5.47 -5.52 -11.65
N THR A 228 -6.67 -5.81 -12.16
CA THR A 228 -7.12 -7.15 -12.53
C THR A 228 -7.32 -7.35 -14.03
N ASP A 229 -6.95 -6.36 -14.85
CA ASP A 229 -7.14 -6.36 -16.30
C ASP A 229 -5.78 -6.42 -17.01
N GLU A 230 -5.52 -7.51 -17.73
CA GLU A 230 -4.25 -7.77 -18.41
C GLU A 230 -3.95 -6.73 -19.50
N GLN A 231 -4.97 -6.22 -20.20
CA GLN A 231 -4.78 -5.19 -21.24
C GLN A 231 -4.38 -3.86 -20.62
N ILE A 232 -5.03 -3.45 -19.54
CA ILE A 232 -4.72 -2.18 -18.85
C ILE A 232 -3.33 -2.25 -18.22
N VAL A 233 -2.96 -3.39 -17.62
CA VAL A 233 -1.62 -3.62 -17.07
C VAL A 233 -0.56 -3.51 -18.17
N SER A 234 -0.80 -4.15 -19.32
CA SER A 234 0.08 -4.08 -20.50
C SER A 234 0.25 -2.64 -21.00
N VAL A 235 -0.84 -1.87 -21.11
CA VAL A 235 -0.80 -0.46 -21.55
C VAL A 235 -0.04 0.42 -20.57
N ALA A 236 -0.20 0.22 -19.26
CA ALA A 236 0.52 0.98 -18.24
C ALA A 236 2.05 0.83 -18.39
N MET A 237 2.51 -0.33 -18.82
CA MET A 237 3.94 -0.59 -19.05
C MET A 237 4.47 -0.11 -20.40
N ALA A 238 3.59 0.13 -21.39
CA ALA A 238 4.00 0.66 -22.70
C ALA A 238 4.65 2.06 -22.58
N GLY A 239 4.29 2.83 -21.56
CA GLY A 239 4.91 4.12 -21.22
C GLY A 239 6.34 4.00 -20.69
N TYR A 240 6.86 2.79 -20.47
CA TYR A 240 8.22 2.54 -20.00
C TYR A 240 8.97 1.53 -20.89
N PRO A 241 9.51 1.94 -22.04
CA PRO A 241 10.11 1.04 -23.04
C PRO A 241 11.34 0.27 -22.55
N GLN A 242 11.97 0.73 -21.45
CA GLN A 242 13.15 0.09 -20.86
C GLN A 242 12.78 -1.04 -19.88
N ALA A 243 11.50 -1.17 -19.50
CA ALA A 243 11.02 -2.29 -18.72
C ALA A 243 10.82 -3.54 -19.59
N PRO A 244 10.95 -4.74 -19.01
CA PRO A 244 10.39 -5.92 -19.63
C PRO A 244 8.87 -5.77 -19.77
N TYR A 245 8.33 -6.26 -20.88
CA TYR A 245 6.89 -6.39 -21.05
C TYR A 245 6.29 -7.27 -19.94
N SER A 246 5.19 -6.81 -19.35
CA SER A 246 4.40 -7.57 -18.39
C SER A 246 2.93 -7.17 -18.51
N ASP A 247 2.09 -8.16 -18.74
CA ASP A 247 0.62 -8.14 -18.62
C ASP A 247 0.15 -8.92 -17.38
N LEU A 248 1.08 -9.27 -16.48
CA LEU A 248 0.82 -10.18 -15.38
C LEU A 248 -0.26 -9.63 -14.43
N VAL A 249 -1.38 -10.33 -14.40
CA VAL A 249 -2.41 -10.20 -13.36
C VAL A 249 -2.45 -11.47 -12.52
N PHE A 250 -2.04 -11.36 -11.26
CA PHE A 250 -2.05 -12.48 -10.30
C PHE A 250 -3.11 -12.33 -9.19
N ILE A 251 -3.82 -11.21 -9.12
CA ILE A 251 -4.90 -10.99 -8.14
C ILE A 251 -6.15 -11.75 -8.60
N PRO A 252 -6.61 -12.79 -7.87
CA PRO A 252 -7.77 -13.55 -8.27
C PRO A 252 -9.05 -12.73 -8.12
N TRP A 253 -10.05 -13.01 -8.96
CA TRP A 253 -11.37 -12.37 -8.90
C TRP A 253 -12.03 -12.44 -7.50
N GLY A 254 -11.93 -13.59 -6.82
CA GLY A 254 -12.47 -13.70 -5.46
C GLY A 254 -11.81 -12.73 -4.46
N LEU A 255 -10.51 -12.45 -4.64
CA LEU A 255 -9.81 -11.48 -3.81
C LEU A 255 -10.22 -10.04 -4.17
N SER A 256 -10.39 -9.71 -5.45
CA SER A 256 -10.86 -8.38 -5.86
C SER A 256 -12.28 -8.08 -5.38
N LEU A 257 -13.18 -9.08 -5.38
CA LEU A 257 -14.50 -8.95 -4.77
C LEU A 257 -14.41 -8.66 -3.26
N ARG A 258 -13.52 -9.35 -2.55
CA ARG A 258 -13.30 -9.13 -1.11
C ARG A 258 -12.76 -7.72 -0.83
N VAL A 259 -11.85 -7.23 -1.66
CA VAL A 259 -11.32 -5.85 -1.59
C VAL A 259 -12.43 -4.83 -1.89
N SER A 260 -13.28 -5.08 -2.90
CA SER A 260 -14.41 -4.20 -3.23
C SER A 260 -15.37 -4.04 -2.04
N ARG A 261 -15.58 -5.10 -1.25
CA ARG A 261 -16.42 -5.05 -0.03
C ARG A 261 -15.83 -4.17 1.08
N VAL A 262 -14.52 -3.95 1.11
CA VAL A 262 -13.89 -3.00 2.06
C VAL A 262 -14.49 -1.61 1.88
N PHE A 263 -14.74 -1.21 0.63
CA PHE A 263 -15.16 0.14 0.27
C PHE A 263 -16.66 0.29 0.01
N SER A 264 -17.41 -0.81 -0.11
CA SER A 264 -18.82 -0.78 -0.53
C SER A 264 -19.75 0.00 0.41
N CYS A 265 -19.40 0.12 1.69
CA CYS A 265 -20.17 0.91 2.67
C CYS A 265 -20.22 2.40 2.33
N VAL A 266 -19.21 2.93 1.62
CA VAL A 266 -19.15 4.34 1.23
C VAL A 266 -20.21 4.68 0.18
N THR A 267 -20.51 3.74 -0.73
CA THR A 267 -21.49 3.92 -1.81
C THR A 267 -22.88 3.38 -1.48
N SER A 268 -22.96 2.33 -0.66
CA SER A 268 -24.22 1.65 -0.35
C SER A 268 -24.96 2.25 0.86
N GLY A 269 -24.31 3.17 1.57
CA GLY A 269 -24.79 3.75 2.82
C GLY A 269 -24.42 2.93 4.05
N ALA A 270 -24.72 3.51 5.22
CA ALA A 270 -24.36 2.93 6.52
C ALA A 270 -24.92 1.51 6.69
N GLU A 271 -24.04 0.57 7.03
CA GLU A 271 -24.40 -0.81 7.29
C GLU A 271 -25.22 -0.91 8.60
N ARG A 272 -26.43 -1.50 8.53
CA ARG A 272 -27.32 -1.60 9.69
C ARG A 272 -26.66 -2.41 10.81
N GLY A 273 -26.59 -1.83 12.01
CA GLY A 273 -26.00 -2.47 13.19
C GLY A 273 -24.48 -2.56 13.16
N PHE A 274 -23.81 -1.88 12.22
CA PHE A 274 -22.35 -1.80 12.23
C PHE A 274 -21.89 -0.97 13.44
N VAL A 275 -21.00 -1.56 14.23
CA VAL A 275 -20.38 -0.88 15.37
C VAL A 275 -18.90 -0.67 15.03
N PRO A 276 -18.45 0.58 14.86
CA PRO A 276 -17.03 0.86 14.66
C PRO A 276 -16.23 0.34 15.84
N LYS A 277 -15.11 -0.31 15.52
CA LYS A 277 -14.17 -0.78 16.54
C LYS A 277 -13.65 0.40 17.34
N GLN A 278 -13.85 0.34 18.66
CA GLN A 278 -13.34 1.33 19.59
C GLN A 278 -11.95 0.94 20.08
N GLY A 279 -11.05 1.92 20.18
CA GLY A 279 -9.68 1.74 20.69
C GLY A 279 -8.65 1.31 19.63
N SER A 280 -7.41 1.11 20.09
CA SER A 280 -6.23 0.89 19.24
C SER A 280 -5.78 -0.57 19.12
N LYS A 281 -6.41 -1.48 19.88
CA LYS A 281 -6.05 -2.91 19.94
C LYS A 281 -6.48 -3.60 18.65
N ILE A 282 -5.54 -4.29 18.01
CA ILE A 282 -5.78 -5.04 16.78
C ILE A 282 -6.18 -6.48 17.13
N ASP A 283 -7.24 -6.98 16.49
CA ASP A 283 -7.60 -8.40 16.54
C ASP A 283 -6.92 -9.10 15.38
N TYR A 284 -5.75 -9.67 15.65
CA TYR A 284 -4.91 -10.29 14.62
C TYR A 284 -5.48 -11.59 14.07
N GLU A 285 -6.32 -12.30 14.84
CA GLU A 285 -7.01 -13.51 14.35
C GLU A 285 -8.03 -13.11 13.27
N SER A 286 -8.86 -12.12 13.59
CA SER A 286 -9.81 -11.53 12.63
C SER A 286 -9.09 -10.91 11.42
N LEU A 287 -7.98 -10.21 11.64
CA LEU A 287 -7.22 -9.56 10.57
C LEU A 287 -6.59 -10.56 9.61
N ALA A 288 -6.03 -11.67 10.12
CA ALA A 288 -5.36 -12.71 9.34
C ALA A 288 -6.34 -13.45 8.41
N VAL A 289 -7.57 -13.68 8.86
CA VAL A 289 -8.62 -14.30 8.03
C VAL A 289 -9.36 -13.31 7.14
N GLY A 290 -9.10 -12.01 7.30
CA GLY A 290 -9.65 -10.93 6.47
C GLY A 290 -11.07 -10.55 6.84
N ASN A 291 -11.40 -10.60 8.14
CA ASN A 291 -12.68 -10.13 8.64
C ASN A 291 -12.88 -8.64 8.31
N LEU A 292 -14.06 -8.30 7.79
CA LEU A 292 -14.30 -7.01 7.16
C LEU A 292 -14.16 -5.82 8.11
N PRO A 293 -14.72 -5.82 9.34
CA PRO A 293 -14.56 -4.71 10.28
C PRO A 293 -13.09 -4.46 10.64
N GLU A 294 -12.31 -5.52 10.85
CA GLU A 294 -10.91 -5.41 11.22
C GLU A 294 -10.06 -4.89 10.05
N VAL A 295 -10.28 -5.41 8.83
CA VAL A 295 -9.60 -4.92 7.62
C VAL A 295 -9.91 -3.44 7.39
N ARG A 296 -11.17 -3.02 7.54
CA ARG A 296 -11.58 -1.61 7.41
C ARG A 296 -10.93 -0.71 8.47
N HIS A 297 -10.89 -1.17 9.72
CA HIS A 297 -10.24 -0.44 10.80
C HIS A 297 -8.74 -0.23 10.54
N ILE A 298 -8.02 -1.28 10.16
CA ILE A 298 -6.58 -1.18 9.87
C ILE A 298 -6.32 -0.37 8.61
N PHE A 299 -7.11 -0.54 7.55
CA PHE A 299 -7.01 0.27 6.34
C PHE A 299 -7.16 1.77 6.67
N ALA A 300 -8.23 2.14 7.37
CA ALA A 300 -8.49 3.52 7.75
C ALA A 300 -7.35 4.10 8.60
N ARG A 301 -6.83 3.33 9.56
CA ARG A 301 -5.69 3.74 10.38
C ARG A 301 -4.43 3.97 9.56
N VAL A 302 -4.07 3.05 8.65
CA VAL A 302 -2.90 3.19 7.78
C VAL A 302 -3.01 4.44 6.91
N VAL A 303 -4.17 4.68 6.30
CA VAL A 303 -4.38 5.87 5.45
C VAL A 303 -4.31 7.15 6.28
N PHE A 304 -5.02 7.20 7.41
CA PHE A 304 -5.06 8.38 8.27
C PHE A 304 -3.68 8.74 8.83
N ASP A 305 -2.93 7.76 9.34
CA ASP A 305 -1.56 7.95 9.84
C ASP A 305 -0.55 8.33 8.74
N THR A 306 -0.90 8.12 7.47
CA THR A 306 -0.07 8.53 6.33
C THR A 306 -0.30 10.00 6.01
N ILE A 307 -1.56 10.45 6.00
CA ILE A 307 -1.93 11.81 5.60
C ILE A 307 -1.73 12.80 6.73
N TYR A 308 -2.06 12.38 7.96
CA TYR A 308 -1.95 13.18 9.17
C TYR A 308 -0.98 12.50 10.14
N PRO A 309 0.34 12.56 9.89
CA PRO A 309 1.33 11.88 10.72
C PRO A 309 1.32 12.42 12.16
N LEU A 310 1.35 11.54 13.16
CA LEU A 310 1.44 11.95 14.58
C LEU A 310 2.71 12.78 14.80
N ILE A 311 2.54 14.02 15.25
CA ILE A 311 3.63 14.82 15.81
C ILE A 311 3.92 14.20 17.18
N LEU A 312 5.05 13.50 17.29
CA LEU A 312 5.53 13.02 18.58
C LEU A 312 6.21 14.20 19.28
N ASN A 313 5.45 14.92 20.11
CA ASN A 313 6.03 15.81 21.11
C ASN A 313 6.73 14.94 22.18
N ARG A 314 7.91 15.37 22.62
CA ARG A 314 8.80 14.66 23.53
C ARG A 314 8.20 14.35 24.92
N ASP A 315 7.06 14.92 25.27
CA ASP A 315 6.60 15.01 26.66
C ASP A 315 5.86 13.74 27.17
N ASN A 316 5.65 12.72 26.34
CA ASN A 316 4.94 11.50 26.74
C ASN A 316 5.86 10.33 27.15
N PHE A 317 7.16 10.56 27.39
CA PHE A 317 8.10 9.54 27.89
C PHE A 317 8.64 9.82 29.30
N GLU A 318 8.11 10.82 30.00
CA GLU A 318 8.36 11.01 31.43
C GLU A 318 7.06 10.79 32.21
N THR A 319 6.69 9.53 32.43
CA THR A 319 6.01 9.03 33.64
C THR A 319 6.19 7.53 33.77
#